data_AF-B4QM80-F1
#
_entry.id   AF-B4QM80-F1
#
_cell.length_a   1.000
_cell.length_b   1.000
_cell.length_c   1.000
_cell.angle_alpha   90.00
_cell.angle_beta   90.00
_cell.angle_gamma   90.00
#
_symmetry.space_group_name_H-M   'P 1'
#
loop_
_entity.id
_entity.type
_entity.pdbx_description
1 polymer ?
#
loop_
_entity_poly.entity_id
_entity_poly.type
_entity_poly.pdbx_seq_one_letter_code
_entity_poly.pdbx_strand_id
1 'polypeptide(L)'
;MQQSQILRNLCLIVVVSSMAVMVQGVCNSCQANNVKCLNETHYSFCSDNVAPNQVLQCPDNKVCTDLAIICMDSSIVDSSCSGDADGSCPTCDGNSMFVCTSRTTFQMCDGTNLTGQVTKCKDNKICSIKSGKYCVDLCEVGDSVECDRESPL
;
A
#
# COMPACT_ATOMS: atom_id res chain seq x y z
N MET A 1 -10.01 -53.95 -15.60
CA MET A 1 -9.01 -52.98 -16.09
C MET A 1 -9.52 -51.53 -16.17
N GLN A 2 -10.82 -51.29 -16.39
CA GLN A 2 -11.42 -49.95 -16.54
C GLN A 2 -11.47 -49.11 -15.25
N GLN A 3 -11.66 -49.75 -14.08
CA GLN A 3 -11.71 -49.08 -12.77
C GLN A 3 -10.37 -48.44 -12.34
N SER A 4 -9.23 -49.07 -12.67
CA SER A 4 -7.90 -48.56 -12.32
C SER A 4 -7.51 -47.33 -13.13
N GLN A 5 -8.03 -47.20 -14.36
CA GLN A 5 -7.78 -46.02 -15.21
C GLN A 5 -8.62 -44.81 -14.77
N ILE A 6 -9.85 -45.03 -14.31
CA ILE A 6 -10.71 -43.96 -13.76
C ILE A 6 -10.08 -43.40 -12.48
N LEU A 7 -9.54 -44.26 -11.60
CA LEU A 7 -8.89 -43.83 -10.37
C LEU A 7 -7.59 -43.04 -10.65
N ARG A 8 -6.80 -43.46 -11.64
CA ARG A 8 -5.58 -42.74 -12.08
C ARG A 8 -5.88 -41.34 -12.63
N ASN A 9 -6.93 -41.22 -13.46
CA ASN A 9 -7.32 -39.92 -14.01
C ASN A 9 -7.90 -39.00 -12.94
N LEU A 10 -8.64 -39.53 -11.95
CA LEU A 10 -9.13 -38.74 -10.83
C LEU A 10 -7.97 -38.16 -10.00
N CYS A 11 -6.95 -38.97 -9.69
CA CYS A 11 -5.78 -38.51 -8.95
C CYS A 11 -4.99 -37.43 -9.71
N LEU A 12 -4.88 -37.54 -11.04
CA LEU A 12 -4.19 -36.53 -11.86
C LEU A 12 -4.93 -35.19 -11.87
N ILE A 13 -6.27 -35.19 -11.87
CA ILE A 13 -7.08 -33.96 -11.84
C ILE A 13 -6.97 -33.27 -10.47
N VAL A 14 -6.92 -34.03 -9.37
CA VAL A 14 -6.79 -33.47 -8.02
C VAL A 14 -5.43 -32.76 -7.83
N VAL A 15 -4.34 -33.33 -8.34
CA VAL A 15 -2.99 -32.76 -8.20
C VAL A 15 -2.81 -31.45 -9.00
N VAL A 16 -3.49 -31.29 -10.13
CA VAL A 16 -3.44 -30.05 -10.94
C VAL A 16 -4.28 -28.92 -10.31
N SER A 17 -5.36 -29.26 -9.61
CA SER A 17 -6.25 -28.26 -8.99
C SER A 17 -5.64 -27.53 -7.77
N SER A 18 -4.60 -28.09 -7.17
CA SER A 18 -3.96 -27.57 -5.95
C SER A 18 -2.89 -26.47 -6.17
N MET A 19 -2.63 -26.04 -7.41
CA MET A 19 -1.64 -24.98 -7.71
C MET A 19 -2.27 -23.63 -8.10
N ALA A 20 -3.50 -23.34 -7.69
CA ALA A 20 -4.00 -21.97 -7.68
C ALA A 20 -3.45 -21.26 -6.42
N VAL A 21 -2.14 -20.99 -6.40
CA VAL A 21 -1.56 -20.08 -5.41
C VAL A 21 -1.93 -18.68 -5.89
N MET A 22 -2.97 -18.11 -5.30
CA MET A 22 -3.33 -16.71 -5.46
C MET A 22 -2.14 -15.92 -4.88
N VAL A 23 -1.23 -15.47 -5.74
CA VAL A 23 -0.17 -14.54 -5.31
C VAL A 23 -0.86 -13.20 -5.13
N GLN A 24 -1.42 -13.00 -3.94
CA GLN A 24 -1.83 -11.67 -3.52
C GLN A 24 -0.54 -10.84 -3.47
N GLY A 25 -0.46 -9.84 -4.33
CA GLY A 25 0.74 -9.02 -4.46
C GLY A 25 1.17 -8.47 -3.09
N VAL A 26 2.48 -8.29 -2.93
CA VAL A 26 3.00 -7.71 -1.69
C VAL A 26 2.66 -6.22 -1.67
N CYS A 27 1.69 -5.84 -0.84
CA CYS A 27 1.32 -4.44 -0.62
C CYS A 27 2.54 -3.58 -0.25
N ASN A 28 2.58 -2.36 -0.79
CA ASN A 28 3.62 -1.38 -0.54
C ASN A 28 5.05 -1.93 -0.77
N SER A 29 5.20 -2.84 -1.73
CA SER A 29 6.49 -3.33 -2.19
C SER A 29 6.57 -3.25 -3.71
N CYS A 30 7.76 -3.00 -4.22
CA CYS A 30 8.01 -2.88 -5.64
C CYS A 30 7.84 -4.23 -6.34
N GLN A 31 6.88 -4.29 -7.24
CA GLN A 31 6.53 -5.48 -8.01
C GLN A 31 7.36 -5.56 -9.30
N ALA A 32 7.26 -6.70 -10.00
CA ALA A 32 8.00 -6.96 -11.24
C ALA A 32 7.72 -5.94 -12.36
N ASN A 33 6.57 -5.27 -12.32
CA ASN A 33 6.17 -4.21 -13.25
C ASN A 33 6.67 -2.80 -12.86
N ASN A 34 7.56 -2.68 -11.85
CA ASN A 34 8.12 -1.43 -11.33
C ASN A 34 7.10 -0.46 -10.73
N VAL A 35 5.96 -0.97 -10.26
CA VAL A 35 5.06 -0.22 -9.37
C VAL A 35 4.94 -0.91 -8.02
N LYS A 36 4.60 -0.13 -7.00
CA LYS A 36 4.09 -0.63 -5.74
C LYS A 36 2.62 -0.25 -5.61
N CYS A 37 1.74 -1.25 -5.45
CA CYS A 37 0.35 -1.01 -5.09
C CYS A 37 0.26 -0.67 -3.60
N LEU A 38 -0.46 0.40 -3.26
CA LEU A 38 -0.64 0.88 -1.88
C LEU A 38 -1.99 0.40 -1.31
N ASN A 39 -3.03 0.47 -2.12
CA ASN A 39 -4.33 -0.13 -1.88
C ASN A 39 -4.91 -0.67 -3.20
N GLU A 40 -6.20 -0.94 -3.21
CA GLU A 40 -6.88 -1.52 -4.37
C GLU A 40 -6.72 -0.66 -5.63
N THR A 41 -6.69 0.66 -5.49
CA THR A 41 -6.76 1.62 -6.60
C THR A 41 -5.55 2.55 -6.67
N HIS A 42 -4.71 2.61 -5.65
CA HIS A 42 -3.60 3.54 -5.56
C HIS A 42 -2.26 2.82 -5.70
N TYR A 43 -1.33 3.48 -6.39
CA TYR A 43 -0.01 2.94 -6.64
C TYR A 43 1.03 4.06 -6.73
N SER A 44 2.30 3.70 -6.64
CA SER A 44 3.40 4.60 -6.98
C SER A 44 4.46 3.87 -7.79
N PHE A 45 5.25 4.60 -8.56
CA PHE A 45 6.36 4.02 -9.30
C PHE A 45 7.55 3.72 -8.38
N CYS A 46 8.26 2.65 -8.72
CA CYS A 46 9.49 2.20 -8.06
C CYS A 46 10.76 2.53 -8.86
N SER A 47 10.67 3.43 -9.83
CA SER A 47 11.80 3.82 -10.67
C SER A 47 12.48 5.07 -10.12
N ASP A 48 13.82 5.06 -10.09
CA ASP A 48 14.63 6.23 -9.73
C ASP A 48 14.43 7.45 -10.64
N ASN A 49 13.80 7.26 -11.81
CA ASN A 49 13.51 8.33 -12.77
C ASN A 49 12.20 9.07 -12.48
N VAL A 50 11.42 8.63 -11.50
CA VAL A 50 10.17 9.28 -11.08
C VAL A 50 10.35 9.82 -9.67
N ALA A 51 9.73 10.97 -9.37
CA ALA A 51 9.79 11.53 -8.04
C ALA A 51 9.29 10.50 -7.00
N PRO A 52 10.05 10.28 -5.91
CA PRO A 52 9.64 9.34 -4.89
C PRO A 52 8.32 9.81 -4.26
N ASN A 53 7.45 8.86 -3.93
CA ASN A 53 6.14 9.10 -3.29
C ASN A 53 5.09 9.84 -4.14
N GLN A 54 5.24 9.89 -5.46
CA GLN A 54 4.11 10.28 -6.31
C GLN A 54 3.09 9.14 -6.32
N VAL A 55 2.01 9.33 -5.56
CA VAL A 55 0.89 8.40 -5.51
C VAL A 55 -0.09 8.75 -6.62
N LEU A 56 -0.46 7.73 -7.38
CA LEU A 56 -1.38 7.80 -8.49
C LEU A 56 -2.56 6.90 -8.22
N GLN A 57 -3.73 7.33 -8.69
CA GLN A 57 -4.95 6.56 -8.62
C GLN A 57 -5.24 5.93 -9.98
N CYS A 58 -5.57 4.65 -9.98
CA CYS A 58 -6.13 3.95 -11.12
C CYS A 58 -7.49 4.58 -11.50
N PRO A 59 -7.81 4.65 -12.80
CA PRO A 59 -9.13 5.12 -13.25
C PRO A 59 -10.28 4.33 -12.63
N ASP A 60 -11.48 4.90 -12.69
CA ASP A 60 -12.70 4.25 -12.17
C ASP A 60 -12.86 2.81 -12.68
N ASN A 61 -13.32 1.93 -11.79
CA ASN A 61 -13.48 0.47 -12.01
C ASN A 61 -12.19 -0.29 -12.33
N LYS A 62 -11.01 0.31 -12.06
CA LYS A 62 -9.73 -0.37 -12.22
C LYS A 62 -9.00 -0.52 -10.89
N VAL A 63 -8.31 -1.65 -10.76
CA VAL A 63 -7.48 -1.99 -9.61
C VAL A 63 -6.01 -2.02 -10.00
N CYS A 64 -5.14 -1.70 -9.05
CA CYS A 64 -3.70 -1.86 -9.16
C CYS A 64 -3.35 -3.34 -9.17
N THR A 65 -2.52 -3.75 -10.13
CA THR A 65 -2.02 -5.11 -10.24
C THR A 65 -0.49 -5.16 -10.35
N ASP A 66 0.08 -6.33 -10.07
CA ASP A 66 1.48 -6.70 -10.26
C ASP A 66 1.78 -7.19 -11.68
N LEU A 67 0.78 -7.19 -12.56
CA LEU A 67 0.88 -7.61 -13.96
C LEU A 67 1.50 -6.52 -14.85
N ALA A 68 1.77 -6.84 -16.11
CA ALA A 68 2.34 -5.89 -17.07
C ALA A 68 1.48 -4.63 -17.27
N ILE A 69 0.16 -4.73 -17.04
CA ILE A 69 -0.77 -3.59 -17.08
C ILE A 69 -1.04 -3.15 -15.63
N ILE A 70 -0.58 -1.96 -15.26
CA ILE A 70 -0.67 -1.44 -13.88
C ILE A 70 -2.14 -1.40 -13.39
N CYS A 71 -3.04 -0.78 -14.17
CA CYS A 71 -4.44 -0.63 -13.82
C CYS A 71 -5.32 -1.48 -14.73
N MET A 72 -5.91 -2.53 -14.17
CA MET A 72 -6.79 -3.47 -14.89
C MET A 72 -8.21 -3.43 -14.32
N ASP A 73 -9.18 -3.85 -15.11
CA ASP A 73 -10.59 -3.83 -14.72
C ASP A 73 -10.85 -4.77 -13.53
N SER A 74 -11.52 -4.27 -12.50
CA SER A 74 -11.80 -5.03 -11.26
C SER A 74 -12.71 -6.23 -11.48
N SER A 75 -13.42 -6.30 -12.61
CA SER A 75 -14.23 -7.47 -12.98
C SER A 75 -13.43 -8.62 -13.57
N ILE A 76 -12.18 -8.36 -13.99
CA ILE A 76 -11.33 -9.34 -14.69
C ILE A 76 -10.25 -9.89 -13.78
N VAL A 77 -9.68 -9.03 -12.93
CA VAL A 77 -8.59 -9.38 -12.02
C VAL A 77 -8.80 -8.74 -10.66
N ASP A 78 -8.43 -9.48 -9.62
CA ASP A 78 -8.40 -8.95 -8.27
C ASP A 78 -7.23 -7.96 -8.11
N SER A 79 -7.36 -7.04 -7.16
CA SER A 79 -6.26 -6.15 -6.84
C SER A 79 -5.08 -6.94 -6.26
N SER A 80 -3.86 -6.51 -6.61
CA SER A 80 -2.66 -7.00 -5.96
C SER A 80 -2.49 -6.48 -4.53
N CYS A 81 -3.30 -5.54 -4.06
CA CYS A 81 -3.26 -5.07 -2.68
C CYS A 81 -4.64 -4.68 -2.15
N SER A 82 -5.01 -5.22 -0.99
CA SER A 82 -6.29 -4.94 -0.31
C SER A 82 -6.13 -4.10 0.97
N GLY A 83 -5.05 -3.30 1.06
CA GLY A 83 -4.80 -2.41 2.21
C GLY A 83 -5.59 -1.11 2.14
N ASP A 84 -5.64 -0.34 3.23
CA ASP A 84 -6.34 0.96 3.30
C ASP A 84 -5.46 2.16 2.92
N ALA A 85 -4.20 1.92 2.53
CA ALA A 85 -3.25 2.99 2.23
C ALA A 85 -3.53 3.61 0.85
N ASP A 86 -4.26 4.73 0.80
CA ASP A 86 -4.43 5.53 -0.42
C ASP A 86 -3.21 6.39 -0.76
N GLY A 87 -2.17 6.33 0.07
CA GLY A 87 -0.96 7.12 -0.07
C GLY A 87 -1.17 8.63 0.07
N SER A 88 -2.39 9.06 0.39
CA SER A 88 -2.67 10.41 0.84
C SER A 88 -2.21 10.54 2.28
N CYS A 89 -1.62 11.68 2.61
CA CYS A 89 -1.30 12.02 3.99
C CYS A 89 -2.07 13.26 4.38
N PRO A 90 -2.58 13.32 5.63
CA PRO A 90 -3.32 14.46 6.12
C PRO A 90 -2.49 15.73 5.99
N THR A 91 -3.18 16.82 5.63
CA THR A 91 -2.63 18.18 5.64
C THR A 91 -3.18 18.96 6.83
N CYS A 92 -2.59 20.10 7.13
CA CYS A 92 -3.04 20.98 8.20
C CYS A 92 -4.47 21.47 7.95
N ASP A 93 -5.36 21.19 8.88
CA ASP A 93 -6.78 21.56 8.84
C ASP A 93 -7.13 22.70 9.80
N GLY A 94 -6.16 23.19 10.57
CA GLY A 94 -6.34 24.19 11.62
C GLY A 94 -6.70 23.61 13.00
N ASN A 95 -6.94 22.30 13.11
CA ASN A 95 -7.28 21.64 14.37
C ASN A 95 -6.07 20.94 14.98
N SER A 96 -5.19 20.38 14.15
CA SER A 96 -3.98 19.68 14.60
C SER A 96 -2.76 20.60 14.58
N MET A 97 -1.94 20.56 15.64
CA MET A 97 -0.69 21.31 15.72
C MET A 97 0.41 20.78 14.79
N PHE A 98 0.26 19.55 14.31
CA PHE A 98 1.19 18.88 13.40
C PHE A 98 0.42 17.85 12.57
N VAL A 99 1.02 17.43 11.46
CA VAL A 99 0.54 16.30 10.67
C VAL A 99 1.68 15.39 10.27
N CYS A 100 1.36 14.11 10.08
CA CYS A 100 2.28 13.14 9.51
C CYS A 100 2.39 13.34 8.01
N THR A 101 3.61 13.49 7.52
CA THR A 101 3.93 13.69 6.09
C THR A 101 4.58 12.45 5.47
N SER A 102 5.03 11.52 6.32
CA SER A 102 5.33 10.13 5.99
C SER A 102 5.07 9.25 7.23
N ARG A 103 5.26 7.93 7.10
CA ARG A 103 5.28 7.00 8.24
C ARG A 103 6.24 7.42 9.35
N THR A 104 7.32 8.11 9.00
CA THR A 104 8.41 8.47 9.92
C THR A 104 8.74 9.95 9.93
N THR A 105 7.91 10.81 9.31
CA THR A 105 8.13 12.26 9.33
C THR A 105 6.85 13.02 9.63
N PHE A 106 7.02 14.17 10.28
CA PHE A 106 5.95 15.10 10.56
C PHE A 106 6.37 16.54 10.26
N GLN A 107 5.39 17.41 10.11
CA GLN A 107 5.57 18.85 9.99
C GLN A 107 4.62 19.55 10.95
N MET A 108 5.03 20.71 11.46
CA MET A 108 4.16 21.55 12.28
C MET A 108 3.13 22.25 11.39
N CYS A 109 1.98 22.55 11.97
CA CYS A 109 0.94 23.35 11.34
C CYS A 109 0.95 24.78 11.89
N ASP A 110 0.86 25.74 10.98
CA ASP A 110 0.54 27.14 11.27
C ASP A 110 -0.83 27.46 10.65
N GLY A 111 -1.89 27.28 11.46
CA GLY A 111 -3.27 27.24 11.00
C GLY A 111 -3.49 26.10 10.00
N THR A 112 -3.86 26.45 8.77
CA THR A 112 -4.08 25.49 7.67
C THR A 112 -2.84 25.26 6.80
N ASN A 113 -1.68 25.83 7.18
CA ASN A 113 -0.45 25.74 6.39
C ASN A 113 0.58 24.85 7.09
N LEU A 114 1.33 24.07 6.31
CA LEU A 114 2.51 23.36 6.79
C LEU A 114 3.65 24.35 7.01
N THR A 115 4.39 24.20 8.11
CA THR A 115 5.67 24.88 8.27
C THR A 115 6.72 24.25 7.35
N GLY A 116 7.70 25.03 6.89
CA GLY A 116 8.70 24.55 5.92
C GLY A 116 9.70 23.51 6.47
N GLN A 117 9.62 23.13 7.75
CA GLN A 117 10.56 22.20 8.37
C GLN A 117 9.95 20.81 8.56
N VAL A 118 10.43 19.86 7.76
CA VAL A 118 10.20 18.42 7.95
C VAL A 118 11.05 17.92 9.12
N THR A 119 10.42 17.25 10.07
CA THR A 119 11.10 16.57 11.19
C THR A 119 10.95 15.06 11.06
N LYS A 120 12.08 14.34 11.19
CA LYS A 120 12.10 12.88 11.15
C LYS A 120 11.96 12.31 12.56
N CYS A 121 11.11 11.31 12.72
CA CYS A 121 11.04 10.47 13.89
C CYS A 121 12.36 9.71 14.09
N LYS A 122 12.68 9.41 15.36
CA LYS A 122 13.83 8.56 15.69
C LYS A 122 13.65 7.15 15.09
N ASP A 123 14.75 6.43 14.90
CA ASP A 123 14.73 5.04 14.45
C ASP A 123 13.72 4.20 15.25
N ASN A 124 12.97 3.34 14.53
CA ASN A 124 11.89 2.49 15.04
C ASN A 124 10.68 3.24 15.61
N LYS A 125 10.54 4.55 15.37
CA LYS A 125 9.34 5.32 15.70
C LYS A 125 8.57 5.68 14.44
N ILE A 126 7.26 5.73 14.57
CA ILE A 126 6.34 6.15 13.52
C ILE A 126 5.52 7.37 13.97
N CYS A 127 5.14 8.19 13.01
CA CYS A 127 4.31 9.35 13.27
C CYS A 127 2.86 8.92 13.57
N SER A 128 2.22 9.55 14.57
CA SER A 128 0.79 9.31 14.84
C SER A 128 0.10 10.55 15.38
N ILE A 129 -0.77 11.15 14.57
CA ILE A 129 -1.60 12.29 14.96
C ILE A 129 -2.59 11.85 16.05
N LYS A 130 -3.21 10.67 15.90
CA LYS A 130 -4.23 10.14 16.83
C LYS A 130 -3.68 9.96 18.24
N SER A 131 -2.40 9.61 18.38
CA SER A 131 -1.76 9.44 19.69
C SER A 131 -1.59 10.76 20.46
N GLY A 132 -1.73 11.91 19.79
CA GLY A 132 -1.41 13.23 20.34
C GLY A 132 0.09 13.47 20.57
N LYS A 133 0.94 12.48 20.26
CA LYS A 133 2.41 12.56 20.32
C LYS A 133 2.95 12.59 18.89
N TYR A 134 4.08 13.27 18.66
CA TYR A 134 4.66 13.34 17.33
C TYR A 134 5.07 11.98 16.77
N CYS A 135 5.79 11.20 17.56
CA CYS A 135 6.36 9.92 17.17
C CYS A 135 6.19 8.90 18.30
N VAL A 136 5.68 7.72 17.95
CA VAL A 136 5.37 6.63 18.90
C VAL A 136 5.96 5.31 18.42
N ASP A 137 5.96 4.29 19.29
CA ASP A 137 6.32 2.93 18.87
C ASP A 137 5.26 2.33 17.94
N LEU A 138 5.66 1.40 17.08
CA LEU A 138 4.75 0.69 16.18
C LEU A 138 3.56 0.07 16.92
N CYS A 139 3.77 -0.40 18.15
CA CYS A 139 2.74 -1.01 18.99
C CYS A 139 1.67 -0.01 19.49
N GLU A 140 1.93 1.31 19.41
CA GLU A 140 1.00 2.36 19.89
C GLU A 140 0.04 2.87 18.81
N VAL A 141 0.30 2.61 17.52
CA VAL A 141 -0.48 3.18 16.39
C VAL A 141 -1.75 2.40 16.08
N GLY A 142 -1.90 1.20 16.63
CA GLY A 142 -3.05 0.32 16.37
C GLY A 142 -3.07 -0.17 14.92
N ASP A 143 -4.26 -0.46 14.39
CA ASP A 143 -4.42 -1.15 13.11
C ASP A 143 -4.34 -0.25 11.87
N SER A 144 -4.30 1.08 12.03
CA SER A 144 -4.35 2.03 10.91
C SER A 144 -3.28 3.13 11.05
N VAL A 145 -2.43 3.28 10.03
CA VAL A 145 -1.45 4.37 9.95
C VAL A 145 -2.08 5.56 9.22
N GLU A 146 -1.98 6.77 9.79
CA GLU A 146 -2.61 7.97 9.23
C GLU A 146 -1.94 8.47 7.94
N CYS A 147 -0.69 8.08 7.70
CA CYS A 147 0.10 8.48 6.55
C CYS A 147 1.08 7.37 6.17
N ASP A 148 0.79 6.62 5.11
CA ASP A 148 1.58 5.44 4.73
C ASP A 148 2.71 5.71 3.73
N ARG A 149 3.16 6.97 3.61
CA ARG A 149 4.25 7.35 2.69
C ARG A 149 5.62 7.00 3.27
N GLU A 150 6.57 6.66 2.39
CA GLU A 150 7.95 6.37 2.81
C GLU A 150 8.74 7.65 3.10
N SER A 151 8.48 8.73 2.36
CA SER A 151 9.08 10.04 2.60
C SER A 151 8.11 11.21 2.34
N PRO A 152 8.36 12.38 2.96
CA PRO A 152 7.56 13.60 2.78
C PRO A 152 7.68 14.18 1.37
N LEU A 153 6.73 15.06 0.99
CA LEU A 153 6.71 15.72 -0.32
C LEU A 153 7.77 16.82 -0.38
#